data_AF-X0QBE9-F1
#
_entry.id   AF-X0QBE9-F1
#
_cell.length_a   1.000
_cell.length_b   1.000
_cell.length_c   1.000
_cell.angle_alpha   90.00
_cell.angle_beta   90.00
_cell.angle_gamma   90.00
#
_symmetry.space_group_name_H-M   'P 1'
#
loop_
_entity.id
_entity.type
_entity.pdbx_description
1 polymer ?
#
loop_
_entity_poly.entity_id
_entity_poly.type
_entity_poly.pdbx_seq_one_letter_code
_entity_poly.pdbx_strand_id
1 'polypeptide(L)' 'MSNQAINDQLILHTDQGTQYTSKNYQERLAKLGIQHSFSRKGCPYDNAEIESFHAALKKKLV' A
#
# COMPACT_ATOMS: atom_id res chain seq x y z
N MET A 1 6.88 -14.84 -14.47
CA MET A 1 6.84 -13.46 -13.94
C MET A 1 8.05 -13.30 -13.04
N SER A 2 9.03 -12.48 -13.39
CA SER A 2 10.20 -12.22 -12.52
C SER A 2 9.80 -11.23 -11.45
N ASN A 3 9.94 -11.60 -10.17
CA ASN A 3 9.82 -10.63 -9.09
C ASN A 3 10.95 -9.61 -9.23
N GLN A 4 10.59 -8.32 -9.30
CA GLN A 4 11.58 -7.25 -9.28
C GLN A 4 12.33 -7.29 -7.94
N ALA A 5 13.66 -7.14 -8.02
CA ALA A 5 14.48 -6.98 -6.83
C ALA A 5 14.05 -5.72 -6.08
N ILE A 6 13.94 -5.82 -4.76
CA ILE A 6 13.69 -4.66 -3.92
C ILE A 6 14.92 -3.77 -4.00
N ASN A 7 14.71 -2.51 -4.39
CA ASN A 7 15.74 -1.49 -4.39
C ASN A 7 15.48 -0.51 -3.24
N ASP A 8 16.52 0.21 -2.82
CA ASP A 8 16.46 1.17 -1.71
C ASP A 8 15.55 2.39 -1.97
N GLN A 9 14.89 2.46 -3.14
CA GLN A 9 13.98 3.53 -3.53
C GLN A 9 12.52 3.06 -3.60
N LEU A 10 12.23 1.83 -3.14
CA LEU A 10 10.88 1.29 -3.17
C LEU A 10 10.02 1.94 -2.09
N ILE A 11 9.01 2.69 -2.52
CA ILE A 11 8.00 3.29 -1.65
C ILE A 11 6.73 2.45 -1.72
N LEU A 12 6.26 2.00 -0.55
CA LEU A 12 4.94 1.42 -0.39
C LEU A 12 4.02 2.48 0.22
N HIS A 13 2.99 2.90 -0.52
CA HIS A 13 1.99 3.86 -0.04
C HIS A 13 0.69 3.15 0.32
N THR A 14 0.20 3.35 1.54
CA THR A 14 -1.03 2.72 2.04
C THR A 14 -1.89 3.71 2.82
N ASP A 15 -3.12 3.31 3.14
CA ASP A 15 -3.93 4.04 4.11
C ASP A 15 -3.45 3.81 5.55
N GLN A 16 -4.07 4.50 6.51
CA GLN A 16 -3.77 4.33 7.94
C GLN A 16 -4.55 3.18 8.58
N GLY A 17 -4.88 2.13 7.81
CA GLY A 17 -5.55 0.95 8.32
C GLY A 17 -4.71 0.24 9.39
N THR A 18 -5.38 -0.35 10.38
CA THR A 18 -4.74 -0.99 11.55
C THR A 18 -3.72 -2.07 11.19
N GLN A 19 -3.93 -2.76 10.06
CA GLN A 19 -3.03 -3.76 9.53
C GLN A 19 -1.70 -3.14 9.08
N TYR A 20 -1.77 -2.03 8.33
CA TYR A 20 -0.61 -1.33 7.78
C TYR A 20 0.11 -0.48 8.83
N THR A 21 -0.58 -0.04 9.88
CA THR A 21 0.03 0.66 11.02
C THR A 21 0.57 -0.29 12.10
N SER A 22 0.40 -1.60 11.95
CA SER A 22 0.84 -2.56 12.96
C SER A 22 2.37 -2.62 13.06
N LYS A 23 2.89 -2.82 14.28
CA LYS A 23 4.32 -2.88 14.55
C LYS A 23 5.02 -3.97 13.74
N ASN A 24 4.41 -5.16 13.67
CA ASN A 24 4.96 -6.30 12.94
C ASN A 24 5.12 -5.97 11.43
N TYR A 25 4.14 -5.30 10.85
CA TYR A 25 4.18 -4.89 9.45
C TYR A 25 5.29 -3.87 9.20
N GLN A 26 5.39 -2.83 10.05
CA GLN A 26 6.47 -1.83 9.95
C GLN A 26 7.87 -2.46 10.08
N GLU A 27 8.06 -3.37 11.06
CA GLU A 27 9.31 -4.09 11.24
C GLU A 27 9.67 -4.95 10.01
N ARG A 28 8.66 -5.54 9.35
CA ARG A 28 8.88 -6.32 8.14
C ARG A 28 9.30 -5.45 6.96
N LEU A 29 8.67 -4.29 6.77
CA LEU A 29 9.04 -3.35 5.70
C LEU A 29 10.46 -2.81 5.89
N ALA A 30 10.82 -2.46 7.13
CA ALA A 30 12.17 -2.02 7.47
C ALA A 30 13.24 -3.08 7.16
N LYS A 31 12.99 -4.36 7.47
CA LYS A 31 13.89 -5.48 7.12
C LYS A 31 14.07 -5.68 5.62
N LEU A 32 13.09 -5.27 4.83
CA LEU A 32 13.12 -5.36 3.37
C LEU A 32 13.70 -4.09 2.71
N GLY A 33 14.04 -3.05 3.48
CA GLY A 33 14.50 -1.76 2.93
C GLY A 33 13.39 -0.97 2.23
N ILE A 34 12.12 -1.25 2.54
CA ILE A 34 10.98 -0.57 1.91
C ILE A 34 10.60 0.66 2.72
N GLN A 35 10.51 1.81 2.06
CA GLN A 35 10.00 3.04 2.67
C GLN A 35 8.47 3.00 2.70
N HIS A 36 7.89 3.08 3.89
CA HIS A 36 6.43 3.12 4.03
C HIS A 36 5.92 4.56 4.07
N SER A 37 4.90 4.84 3.26
CA SER A 37 4.23 6.13 3.15
C SER A 37 2.73 5.96 3.41
N PHE A 38 2.08 6.97 3.98
CA PHE A 38 0.68 6.91 4.38
C PHE A 38 -0.15 8.04 3.78
N SER A 39 -1.40 7.75 3.42
CA SER A 39 -2.40 8.75 3.06
C SER A 39 -2.68 9.70 4.22
N ARG A 40 -3.02 10.96 3.91
CA ARG A 40 -3.33 11.96 4.93
C ARG A 40 -4.66 11.63 5.63
N LYS A 41 -4.72 11.90 6.94
CA LYS A 41 -5.95 11.69 7.71
C LYS A 41 -7.05 12.62 7.16
N GLY A 42 -8.20 12.04 6.83
CA GLY A 42 -9.33 12.80 6.27
C GLY A 42 -9.17 13.19 4.80
N CYS A 43 -8.25 12.56 4.05
CA CYS A 43 -8.10 12.74 2.61
C CYS A 43 -8.43 11.43 1.86
N PRO A 44 -9.72 11.13 1.58
CA PRO A 44 -10.09 9.92 0.82
C PRO A 44 -9.54 9.92 -0.61
N TYR A 45 -9.27 11.11 -1.17
CA TYR A 45 -8.76 11.26 -2.52
C TYR A 45 -7.38 10.63 -2.74
N ASP A 46 -6.55 10.55 -1.69
CA ASP A 46 -5.26 9.87 -1.73
C ASP A 46 -5.41 8.37 -2.09
N ASN A 47 -6.60 7.80 -1.84
CA ASN A 47 -6.91 6.39 -2.12
C ASN A 47 -7.75 6.20 -3.40
N ALA A 48 -8.10 7.27 -4.12
CA ALA A 48 -9.07 7.19 -5.22
C ALA A 48 -8.64 6.24 -6.35
N GLU A 49 -7.34 6.15 -6.63
CA GLU A 49 -6.79 5.28 -7.67
C GLU A 49 -6.99 3.80 -7.33
N ILE A 50 -6.63 3.39 -6.11
CA ILE A 50 -6.78 1.99 -5.68
C ILE A 50 -8.25 1.62 -5.50
N GLU A 51 -9.09 2.56 -5.05
CA GLU A 51 -10.53 2.36 -4.96
C GLU A 51 -11.17 2.15 -6.33
N SER A 52 -10.75 2.92 -7.34
CA SER A 52 -11.21 2.78 -8.73
C SER A 52 -10.82 1.42 -9.32
N PHE A 53 -9.60 0.96 -9.04
CA PHE A 53 -9.15 -0.37 -9.43
C PHE A 53 -9.99 -1.48 -8.75
N HIS A 54 -10.24 -1.37 -7.44
CA HIS A 54 -11.10 -2.31 -6.73
C HIS A 54 -12.54 -2.31 -7.24
N ALA A 55 -13.09 -1.16 -7.60
CA ALA A 55 -14.42 -1.06 -8.21
C ALA A 55 -14.46 -1.78 -9.57
N ALA A 56 -13.43 -1.60 -10.40
CA ALA A 56 -13.31 -2.29 -11.67
C ALA A 56 -13.20 -3.82 -11.50
N LEU A 57 -12.45 -4.30 -10.50
CA LEU A 57 -12.36 -5.72 -10.17
C LEU A 57 -13.71 -6.29 -9.74
N LYS A 58 -14.39 -5.62 -8.80
CA LYS A 58 -15.72 -6.04 -8.32
C LYS A 58 -16.73 -6.10 -9.46
N LYS A 59 -16.71 -5.13 -10.38
CA LYS A 59 -17.60 -5.11 -11.55
C LYS A 59 -17.35 -6.25 -12.55
N LYS A 60 -16.12 -6.78 -12.62
CA LYS A 60 -15.78 -7.89 -13.53
C LYS A 60 -15.94 -9.28 -12.90
N LEU A 61 -16.01 -9.35 -11.57
CA LEU A 61 -16.14 -10.59 -10.80
C LEU A 61 -17.55 -10.80 -10.23
N VAL A 62 -18.43 -9.83 -10.42
CA VAL A 62 -19.87 -9.88 -10.13
C VAL A 62 -20.65 -9.95 -11.43
#